data_AF-A0A3D3V888-F1
#
_entry.id   AF-A0A3D3V888-F1
#
_cell.length_a   1.000
_cell.length_b   1.000
_cell.length_c   1.000
_cell.angle_alpha   90.00
_cell.angle_beta   90.00
_cell.angle_gamma   90.00
#
_symmetry.space_group_name_H-M   'P 1'
#
loop_
_entity.id
_entity.type
_entity.pdbx_description
1 polymer ?
#
loop_
_entity_poly.entity_id
_entity_poly.type
_entity_poly.pdbx_seq_one_letter_code
_entity_poly.pdbx_strand_id
1 'polypeptide(L)'
;MGHLPLTIFVTVAISGLFALAFELGSAPVIVGIALLALLIVFAAITPSTSDSPPTAGTRFTVARVAMTCLIGGLAVVPAGNPPEPLLWSLALMGIVAAGLGAIDGWLARITCSNSGFSERLGGLAGTLLVLALALLVWRLGLVGPWIIAAGALGFAEAAMLAGQKNQQRETWQIGATLLVRLALAIAIIPDVPQLSVTMLALLATSVAVGLLGYTLVDRLNN
;
A
#
# COMPACT_ATOMS: atom_id res chain seq x y z
N MET A 1 20.66 -6.74 7.04
CA MET A 1 19.82 -6.66 8.26
C MET A 1 19.71 -5.26 8.90
N GLY A 2 20.65 -4.32 8.69
CA GLY A 2 20.74 -3.07 9.49
C GLY A 2 19.56 -2.06 9.48
N HIS A 3 18.56 -2.19 8.60
CA HIS A 3 17.42 -1.24 8.54
C HIS A 3 16.12 -1.75 9.17
N LEU A 4 16.02 -3.03 9.56
CA LEU A 4 14.86 -3.56 10.29
C LEU A 4 14.60 -2.89 11.66
N PRO A 5 15.59 -2.65 12.54
CA PRO A 5 15.33 -1.90 13.78
C PRO A 5 14.85 -0.48 13.48
N LEU A 6 15.33 0.14 12.39
CA LEU A 6 14.88 1.46 11.95
C LEU A 6 13.46 1.43 11.38
N THR A 7 13.03 0.39 10.65
CA THR A 7 11.63 0.26 10.18
C THR A 7 10.67 0.19 11.34
N ILE A 8 10.98 -0.65 12.34
CA ILE A 8 10.16 -0.83 13.54
C ILE A 8 10.11 0.48 14.33
N PHE A 9 11.26 1.09 14.62
CA PHE A 9 11.34 2.34 15.36
C PHE A 9 10.58 3.48 14.66
N VAL A 10 10.77 3.66 13.35
CA VAL A 10 10.07 4.71 12.58
C VAL A 10 8.56 4.45 12.53
N THR A 11 8.13 3.20 12.36
CA THR A 11 6.69 2.88 12.35
C THR A 11 6.07 3.15 13.73
N VAL A 12 6.70 2.68 14.81
CA VAL A 12 6.25 2.93 16.19
C VAL A 12 6.23 4.43 16.51
N ALA A 13 7.28 5.18 16.14
CA ALA A 13 7.37 6.61 16.40
C ALA A 13 6.31 7.41 15.63
N ILE A 14 6.15 7.18 14.32
CA ILE A 14 5.13 7.89 13.53
C ILE A 14 3.73 7.49 14.00
N SER A 15 3.43 6.21 14.18
CA SER A 15 2.11 5.76 14.65
C SER A 15 1.80 6.27 16.07
N GLY A 16 2.78 6.29 16.98
CA GLY A 16 2.63 6.83 18.32
C GLY A 16 2.40 8.34 18.33
N LEU A 17 3.18 9.11 17.56
CA LEU A 17 2.96 10.55 17.39
C LEU A 17 1.58 10.85 16.79
N PHE A 18 1.16 10.08 15.79
CA PHE A 18 -0.15 10.25 15.16
C PHE A 18 -1.30 9.91 16.12
N ALA A 19 -1.16 8.83 16.90
CA ALA A 19 -2.14 8.45 17.91
C ALA A 19 -2.26 9.48 19.05
N LEU A 20 -1.16 10.09 19.46
CA LEU A 20 -1.15 11.18 20.44
C LEU A 20 -1.76 12.47 19.87
N ALA A 21 -1.42 12.84 18.62
CA ALA A 21 -1.88 14.09 18.00
C ALA A 21 -3.40 14.13 17.73
N PHE A 22 -4.04 12.97 17.61
CA PHE A 22 -5.47 12.83 17.28
C PHE A 22 -6.27 12.03 18.32
N GLU A 23 -5.71 11.80 19.52
CA GLU A 23 -6.35 11.10 20.65
C GLU A 23 -6.92 9.71 20.31
N LEU A 24 -6.30 9.01 19.34
CA LEU A 24 -6.81 7.77 18.73
C LEU A 24 -6.70 6.52 19.63
N GLY A 25 -6.11 6.65 20.81
CA GLY A 25 -5.74 5.54 21.68
C GLY A 25 -4.65 4.64 21.09
N SER A 26 -4.35 3.52 21.77
CA SER A 26 -3.29 2.59 21.37
C SER A 26 -3.71 1.58 20.29
N ALA A 27 -5.01 1.38 20.05
CA ALA A 27 -5.50 0.30 19.19
C ALA A 27 -5.03 0.41 17.71
N PRO A 28 -5.08 1.58 17.03
CA PRO A 28 -4.57 1.69 15.66
C PRO A 28 -3.05 1.47 15.58
N VAL A 29 -2.31 1.84 16.63
CA VAL A 29 -0.85 1.60 16.74
C VAL A 29 -0.54 0.12 16.85
N ILE A 30 -1.26 -0.61 17.71
CA ILE A 30 -1.10 -2.06 17.89
C ILE A 30 -1.41 -2.79 16.58
N VAL A 31 -2.50 -2.43 15.88
CA VAL A 31 -2.85 -3.04 14.59
C VAL A 31 -1.83 -2.67 13.51
N GLY A 32 -1.33 -1.43 13.47
CA GLY A 32 -0.26 -1.04 12.55
C GLY A 32 1.04 -1.84 12.77
N ILE A 33 1.43 -2.09 14.02
CA ILE A 33 2.59 -2.93 14.36
C ILE A 33 2.33 -4.40 13.96
N ALA A 34 1.12 -4.92 14.19
CA ALA A 34 0.75 -6.27 13.78
C ALA A 34 0.79 -6.44 12.25
N LEU A 35 0.29 -5.45 11.49
CA LEU A 35 0.40 -5.42 10.03
C LEU A 35 1.86 -5.36 9.56
N LEU A 36 2.72 -4.56 10.20
CA LEU A 36 4.15 -4.52 9.91
C LEU A 36 4.81 -5.89 10.12
N ALA A 37 4.56 -6.53 11.26
CA ALA A 37 5.09 -7.86 11.56
C ALA A 37 4.62 -8.90 10.53
N LEU A 38 3.32 -8.87 10.18
CA LEU A 38 2.72 -9.74 9.18
C LEU A 38 3.35 -9.52 7.78
N LEU A 39 3.55 -8.27 7.35
CA LEU A 39 4.25 -7.96 6.09
C LEU A 39 5.70 -8.50 6.08
N ILE A 40 6.44 -8.35 7.18
CA ILE A 40 7.82 -8.87 7.29
C ILE A 40 7.83 -10.39 7.22
N VAL A 41 6.91 -11.08 7.92
CA VAL A 41 6.79 -12.54 7.88
C VAL A 41 6.43 -13.02 6.46
N PHE A 42 5.42 -12.42 5.81
CA PHE A 42 5.06 -12.80 4.44
C PHE A 42 6.20 -12.55 3.44
N ALA A 43 6.91 -11.42 3.54
CA ALA A 43 8.06 -11.13 2.70
C ALA A 43 9.24 -12.12 2.91
N ALA A 44 9.38 -12.68 4.13
CA ALA A 44 10.41 -13.65 4.47
C ALA A 44 10.09 -15.08 4.01
N ILE A 45 8.82 -15.53 4.12
CA ILE A 45 8.42 -16.90 3.72
C ILE A 45 8.18 -17.05 2.21
N THR A 46 7.89 -15.96 1.50
CA THR A 46 7.67 -16.00 0.05
C THR A 46 8.98 -16.35 -0.66
N PRO A 47 9.03 -17.41 -1.51
CA PRO A 47 10.27 -17.95 -2.06
C PRO A 47 11.04 -16.93 -2.91
N SER A 48 12.39 -17.05 -2.92
CA SER A 48 13.24 -16.15 -3.71
C SER A 48 13.56 -16.68 -5.09
N THR A 49 13.33 -15.83 -6.09
CA THR A 49 13.76 -16.01 -7.48
C THR A 49 15.08 -15.28 -7.79
N SER A 50 15.55 -14.41 -6.87
CA SER A 50 16.81 -13.68 -6.96
C SER A 50 17.86 -14.31 -6.05
N ASP A 51 19.07 -14.50 -6.60
CA ASP A 51 20.27 -15.01 -5.92
C ASP A 51 20.96 -13.95 -5.04
N SER A 52 20.47 -12.70 -5.03
CA SER A 52 21.05 -11.63 -4.21
C SER A 52 20.73 -11.81 -2.72
N PRO A 53 21.70 -11.53 -1.82
CA PRO A 53 21.50 -11.69 -0.38
C PRO A 53 20.36 -10.78 0.12
N PRO A 54 19.59 -11.22 1.14
CA PRO A 54 18.47 -10.45 1.66
C PRO A 54 18.94 -9.18 2.39
N THR A 55 18.90 -8.05 1.70
CA THR A 55 19.06 -6.74 2.31
C THR A 55 17.71 -6.20 2.75
N ALA A 56 17.71 -5.34 3.78
CA ALA A 56 16.53 -4.53 4.07
C ALA A 56 16.55 -3.38 3.07
N GLY A 57 15.40 -3.08 2.46
CA GLY A 57 15.28 -2.20 1.30
C GLY A 57 15.73 -0.75 1.51
N THR A 58 15.54 0.07 0.48
CA THR A 58 15.92 1.48 0.54
C THR A 58 15.20 2.20 1.68
N ARG A 59 15.73 3.34 2.12
CA ARG A 59 15.07 4.19 3.13
C ARG A 59 13.65 4.59 2.69
N PHE A 60 13.36 4.62 1.39
CA PHE A 60 12.03 4.87 0.83
C PHE A 60 11.10 3.67 0.99
N THR A 61 11.57 2.43 0.76
CA THR A 61 10.81 1.21 1.08
C THR A 61 10.40 1.21 2.56
N VAL A 62 11.32 1.55 3.46
CA VAL A 62 11.07 1.64 4.90
C VAL A 62 9.97 2.66 5.25
N ALA A 63 10.10 3.90 4.78
CA ALA A 63 9.14 4.96 5.05
C ALA A 63 7.74 4.63 4.49
N ARG A 64 7.69 4.06 3.28
CA ARG A 64 6.45 3.64 2.62
C ARG A 64 5.73 2.52 3.39
N VAL A 65 6.47 1.52 3.86
CA VAL A 65 5.92 0.42 4.67
C VAL A 65 5.35 0.98 5.98
N ALA A 66 6.08 1.86 6.67
CA ALA A 66 5.63 2.50 7.91
C ALA A 66 4.32 3.28 7.72
N MET A 67 4.26 4.16 6.70
CA MET A 67 3.05 4.92 6.35
C MET A 67 1.88 3.98 6.01
N THR A 68 2.13 2.94 5.23
CA THR A 68 1.11 1.96 4.85
C THR A 68 0.54 1.20 6.05
N CYS A 69 1.40 0.79 6.99
CA CYS A 69 0.97 0.09 8.21
C CYS A 69 0.14 1.00 9.13
N LEU A 70 0.50 2.28 9.23
CA LEU A 70 -0.27 3.29 9.96
C LEU A 70 -1.66 3.49 9.34
N ILE A 71 -1.73 3.73 8.02
CA ILE A 71 -3.00 3.88 7.29
C ILE A 71 -3.84 2.60 7.43
N GLY A 72 -3.24 1.42 7.34
CA GLY A 72 -3.91 0.13 7.56
C GLY A 72 -4.45 -0.05 8.97
N GLY A 73 -3.69 0.35 10.00
CA GLY A 73 -4.14 0.34 11.39
C GLY A 73 -5.40 1.19 11.61
N LEU A 74 -5.42 2.40 11.04
CA LEU A 74 -6.57 3.30 11.08
C LEU A 74 -7.73 2.87 10.18
N ALA A 75 -7.48 2.14 9.09
CA ALA A 75 -8.54 1.56 8.29
C ALA A 75 -9.30 0.48 9.08
N VAL A 76 -8.55 -0.42 9.74
CA VAL A 76 -9.12 -1.54 10.52
C VAL A 76 -9.81 -1.06 11.78
N VAL A 77 -9.18 -0.13 12.52
CA VAL A 77 -9.71 0.51 13.73
C VAL A 77 -9.91 2.01 13.47
N PRO A 78 -11.05 2.40 12.84
CA PRO A 78 -11.31 3.79 12.51
C PRO A 78 -11.59 4.64 13.75
N ALA A 79 -11.19 5.91 13.68
CA ALA A 79 -11.69 6.93 14.59
C ALA A 79 -13.21 7.09 14.38
N GLY A 80 -13.99 7.14 15.46
CA GLY A 80 -15.46 7.15 15.37
C GLY A 80 -16.04 8.35 14.62
N ASN A 81 -15.47 9.53 14.83
CA ASN A 81 -15.73 10.73 14.04
C ASN A 81 -14.38 11.40 13.73
N PRO A 82 -13.75 11.11 12.58
CA PRO A 82 -12.40 11.59 12.26
C PRO A 82 -12.41 13.11 11.98
N PRO A 83 -11.60 13.92 12.68
CA PRO A 83 -11.54 15.36 12.42
C PRO A 83 -10.89 15.65 11.05
N GLU A 84 -11.30 16.73 10.39
CA GLU A 84 -10.81 17.08 9.04
C GLU A 84 -9.28 17.07 8.87
N PRO A 85 -8.45 17.56 9.84
CA PRO A 85 -7.00 17.50 9.71
C PRO A 85 -6.44 16.07 9.68
N LEU A 86 -7.13 15.10 10.28
CA LEU A 86 -6.78 13.67 10.19
C LEU A 86 -7.06 13.11 8.80
N LEU A 87 -8.19 13.50 8.18
CA LEU A 87 -8.52 13.10 6.80
C LEU A 87 -7.50 13.66 5.80
N TRP A 88 -7.17 14.94 5.91
CA TRP A 88 -6.09 15.57 5.13
C TRP A 88 -4.74 14.86 5.34
N SER A 89 -4.39 14.53 6.58
CA SER A 89 -3.16 13.81 6.90
C SER A 89 -3.12 12.39 6.30
N LEU A 90 -4.25 11.66 6.33
CA LEU A 90 -4.39 10.34 5.71
C LEU A 90 -4.27 10.41 4.19
N ALA A 91 -4.94 11.38 3.54
CA ALA A 91 -4.84 11.59 2.10
C ALA A 91 -3.40 11.91 1.68
N LEU A 92 -2.73 12.84 2.37
CA LEU A 92 -1.33 13.19 2.11
C LEU A 92 -0.38 12.01 2.34
N MET A 93 -0.53 11.25 3.43
CA MET A 93 0.29 10.04 3.65
C MET A 93 0.02 8.96 2.58
N GLY A 94 -1.21 8.80 2.11
CA GLY A 94 -1.56 7.90 1.01
C GLY A 94 -0.88 8.30 -0.30
N ILE A 95 -0.92 9.58 -0.66
CA ILE A 95 -0.25 10.15 -1.84
C ILE A 95 1.28 9.96 -1.74
N VAL A 96 1.88 10.29 -0.59
CA VAL A 96 3.33 10.14 -0.37
C VAL A 96 3.74 8.66 -0.42
N ALA A 97 3.01 7.75 0.23
CA ALA A 97 3.30 6.31 0.17
C ALA A 97 3.11 5.71 -1.24
N ALA A 98 2.20 6.25 -2.05
CA ALA A 98 2.05 5.89 -3.46
C ALA A 98 3.23 6.39 -4.30
N GLY A 99 3.61 7.66 -4.16
CA GLY A 99 4.74 8.28 -4.85
C GLY A 99 6.09 7.65 -4.50
N LEU A 100 6.34 7.39 -3.21
CA LEU A 100 7.51 6.64 -2.75
C LEU A 100 7.61 5.26 -3.42
N GLY A 101 6.48 4.59 -3.67
CA GLY A 101 6.47 3.31 -4.37
C GLY A 101 6.90 3.39 -5.83
N ALA A 102 6.49 4.45 -6.53
CA ALA A 102 6.91 4.68 -7.91
C ALA A 102 8.40 5.09 -7.99
N ILE A 103 8.85 5.95 -7.07
CA ILE A 103 10.25 6.39 -6.97
C ILE A 103 11.17 5.21 -6.65
N ASP A 104 10.84 4.37 -5.67
CA ASP A 104 11.65 3.21 -5.26
C ASP A 104 11.80 2.20 -6.42
N GLY A 105 10.72 1.93 -7.16
CA GLY A 105 10.76 1.09 -8.36
C GLY A 105 11.56 1.69 -9.53
N TRP A 106 11.58 3.01 -9.68
CA TRP A 106 12.42 3.70 -10.67
C TRP A 106 13.90 3.68 -10.26
N LEU A 107 14.19 3.94 -8.98
CA LEU A 107 15.55 3.91 -8.42
C LEU A 107 16.17 2.51 -8.50
N ALA A 108 15.38 1.46 -8.23
CA ALA A 108 15.81 0.08 -8.35
C ALA A 108 16.28 -0.29 -9.77
N ARG A 109 15.59 0.22 -10.81
CA ARG A 109 15.97 0.04 -12.22
C ARG A 109 17.29 0.73 -12.58
N ILE A 110 17.55 1.91 -12.02
CA ILE A 110 18.77 2.68 -12.31
C ILE A 110 19.97 2.14 -11.54
N THR A 111 19.77 1.75 -10.28
CA THR A 111 20.87 1.39 -9.37
C THR A 111 21.21 -0.11 -9.37
N CYS A 112 20.40 -0.95 -10.03
CA CYS A 112 20.49 -2.42 -10.01
C CYS A 112 20.61 -3.01 -8.58
N SER A 113 20.23 -2.26 -7.55
CA SER A 113 20.50 -2.55 -6.14
C SER A 113 19.30 -3.20 -5.43
N ASN A 114 18.46 -3.92 -6.18
CA ASN A 114 17.23 -4.50 -5.65
C ASN A 114 17.51 -5.86 -5.00
N SER A 115 17.10 -6.06 -3.76
CA SER A 115 17.09 -7.38 -3.13
C SER A 115 15.73 -8.03 -3.29
N GLY A 116 15.71 -9.36 -3.40
CA GLY A 116 14.44 -10.09 -3.49
C GLY A 116 13.52 -9.88 -2.27
N PHE A 117 14.07 -9.58 -1.09
CA PHE A 117 13.27 -9.26 0.11
C PHE A 117 12.64 -7.86 0.03
N SER A 118 13.42 -6.84 -0.34
CA SER A 118 12.92 -5.46 -0.46
C SER A 118 11.82 -5.32 -1.50
N GLU A 119 11.95 -6.02 -2.62
CA GLU A 119 10.95 -6.05 -3.68
C GLU A 119 9.62 -6.66 -3.21
N ARG A 120 9.66 -7.81 -2.53
CA ARG A 120 8.45 -8.44 -1.96
C ARG A 120 7.79 -7.58 -0.90
N LEU A 121 8.58 -7.02 0.03
CA LEU A 121 8.06 -6.14 1.07
C LEU A 121 7.40 -4.88 0.48
N GLY A 122 8.03 -4.29 -0.54
CA GLY A 122 7.48 -3.14 -1.29
C GLY A 122 6.25 -3.49 -2.14
N GLY A 123 6.16 -4.72 -2.64
CA GLY A 123 4.98 -5.26 -3.33
C GLY A 123 3.79 -5.45 -2.39
N LEU A 124 4.00 -6.18 -1.28
CA LEU A 124 2.98 -6.44 -0.26
C LEU A 124 2.50 -5.17 0.44
N ALA A 125 3.39 -4.21 0.75
CA ALA A 125 2.97 -2.88 1.20
C ALA A 125 2.20 -2.14 0.10
N GLY A 126 2.58 -2.33 -1.16
CA GLY A 126 1.90 -1.72 -2.30
C GLY A 126 0.47 -2.20 -2.53
N THR A 127 0.12 -3.43 -2.13
CA THR A 127 -1.26 -3.96 -2.16
C THR A 127 -2.01 -3.65 -0.87
N LEU A 128 -1.36 -3.76 0.29
CA LEU A 128 -1.94 -3.35 1.57
C LEU A 128 -2.37 -1.89 1.57
N LEU A 129 -1.61 -1.00 0.92
CA LEU A 129 -1.98 0.42 0.79
C LEU A 129 -3.28 0.60 -0.01
N VAL A 130 -3.48 -0.13 -1.11
CA VAL A 130 -4.73 -0.06 -1.89
C VAL A 130 -5.91 -0.56 -1.07
N LEU A 131 -5.75 -1.68 -0.37
CA LEU A 131 -6.79 -2.22 0.51
C LEU A 131 -7.10 -1.27 1.67
N ALA A 132 -6.10 -0.70 2.32
CA ALA A 132 -6.27 0.22 3.44
C ALA A 132 -7.00 1.51 3.02
N LEU A 133 -6.63 2.10 1.87
CA LEU A 133 -7.33 3.28 1.33
C LEU A 133 -8.76 2.95 0.90
N ALA A 134 -8.99 1.82 0.21
CA ALA A 134 -10.34 1.39 -0.16
C ALA A 134 -11.23 1.13 1.07
N LEU A 135 -10.66 0.52 2.12
CA LEU A 135 -11.37 0.24 3.36
C LEU A 135 -11.66 1.54 4.15
N LEU A 136 -10.75 2.53 4.14
CA LEU A 136 -11.03 3.88 4.66
C LEU A 136 -12.18 4.56 3.91
N VAL A 137 -12.15 4.59 2.57
CA VAL A 137 -13.21 5.20 1.75
C VAL A 137 -14.58 4.57 2.04
N TRP A 138 -14.64 3.25 2.26
CA TRP A 138 -15.86 2.57 2.70
C TRP A 138 -16.25 2.91 4.15
N ARG A 139 -15.31 2.90 5.10
CA ARG A 139 -15.55 3.19 6.52
C ARG A 139 -16.04 4.62 6.76
N LEU A 140 -15.58 5.57 5.95
CA LEU A 140 -16.02 6.97 5.94
C LEU A 140 -17.41 7.17 5.32
N GLY A 141 -18.05 6.10 4.82
CA GLY A 141 -19.39 6.16 4.21
C GLY A 141 -19.43 6.84 2.82
N LEU A 142 -18.27 7.15 2.24
CA LEU A 142 -18.17 7.89 0.99
C LEU A 142 -18.63 7.06 -0.21
N VAL A 143 -18.38 5.74 -0.17
CA VAL A 143 -18.70 4.77 -1.23
C VAL A 143 -19.16 3.45 -0.60
N GLY A 144 -20.02 2.72 -1.33
CA GLY A 144 -20.48 1.39 -0.91
C GLY A 144 -19.37 0.33 -0.82
N PRO A 145 -19.64 -0.81 -0.15
CA PRO A 145 -18.62 -1.83 0.18
C PRO A 145 -17.96 -2.50 -1.03
N TRP A 146 -18.49 -2.33 -2.24
CA TRP A 146 -17.89 -2.83 -3.48
C TRP A 146 -16.48 -2.27 -3.72
N ILE A 147 -16.13 -1.10 -3.17
CA ILE A 147 -14.78 -0.52 -3.31
C ILE A 147 -13.68 -1.39 -2.69
N ILE A 148 -14.01 -2.23 -1.70
CA ILE A 148 -13.09 -3.20 -1.10
C ILE A 148 -12.56 -4.19 -2.15
N ALA A 149 -13.33 -4.45 -3.23
CA ALA A 149 -12.89 -5.27 -4.34
C ALA A 149 -11.61 -4.72 -5.00
N ALA A 150 -11.43 -3.40 -5.13
CA ALA A 150 -10.20 -2.83 -5.68
C ALA A 150 -8.95 -3.23 -4.87
N GLY A 151 -9.08 -3.29 -3.54
CA GLY A 151 -8.04 -3.80 -2.64
C GLY A 151 -7.81 -5.30 -2.76
N ALA A 152 -8.89 -6.08 -2.77
CA ALA A 152 -8.83 -7.54 -2.89
C ALA A 152 -8.22 -8.00 -4.23
N LEU A 153 -8.58 -7.34 -5.34
CA LEU A 153 -8.02 -7.58 -6.67
C LEU A 153 -6.51 -7.30 -6.71
N GLY A 154 -6.03 -6.26 -6.03
CA GLY A 154 -4.60 -5.99 -5.91
C GLY A 154 -3.84 -7.09 -5.17
N PHE A 155 -4.43 -7.69 -4.12
CA PHE A 155 -3.85 -8.88 -3.47
C PHE A 155 -3.90 -10.12 -4.38
N ALA A 156 -4.98 -10.33 -5.14
CA ALA A 156 -5.07 -11.43 -6.10
C ALA A 156 -4.00 -11.30 -7.21
N GLU A 157 -3.80 -10.10 -7.75
CA GLU A 157 -2.76 -9.76 -8.74
C GLU A 157 -1.36 -10.07 -8.19
N ALA A 158 -1.10 -9.76 -6.91
CA ALA A 158 0.19 -10.01 -6.26
C ALA A 158 0.37 -11.43 -5.70
N ALA A 159 -0.68 -12.24 -5.63
CA ALA A 159 -0.61 -13.69 -5.37
C ALA A 159 -0.44 -14.50 -6.67
N MET A 160 -0.96 -13.98 -7.79
CA MET A 160 -0.32 -14.11 -9.09
C MET A 160 1.01 -13.33 -9.08
N LEU A 161 1.84 -13.37 -10.13
CA LEU A 161 3.18 -12.76 -10.17
C LEU A 161 4.22 -13.30 -9.16
N ALA A 162 3.88 -13.59 -7.90
CA ALA A 162 4.80 -14.00 -6.81
C ALA A 162 5.61 -15.29 -7.06
N GLY A 163 5.24 -16.09 -8.06
CA GLY A 163 5.98 -17.27 -8.51
C GLY A 163 6.72 -17.10 -9.84
N GLN A 164 6.62 -15.94 -10.52
CA GLN A 164 7.22 -15.74 -11.84
C GLN A 164 8.66 -15.21 -11.72
N LYS A 165 9.58 -15.88 -12.41
CA LYS A 165 11.03 -15.71 -12.24
C LYS A 165 11.64 -14.46 -12.90
N ASN A 166 10.89 -13.78 -13.77
CA ASN A 166 11.39 -12.69 -14.61
C ASN A 166 10.38 -11.52 -14.75
N GLN A 167 9.64 -11.22 -13.68
CA GLN A 167 8.47 -10.33 -13.73
C GLN A 167 8.82 -8.84 -13.71
N GLN A 168 9.54 -8.34 -14.73
CA GLN A 168 9.79 -6.92 -14.89
C GLN A 168 8.49 -6.20 -15.31
N ARG A 169 7.71 -5.72 -14.32
CA ARG A 169 6.44 -5.00 -14.54
C ARG A 169 6.57 -3.93 -15.63
N GLU A 170 5.68 -3.97 -16.61
CA GLU A 170 5.66 -2.98 -17.68
C GLU A 170 5.37 -1.58 -17.12
N THR A 171 5.89 -0.54 -17.78
CA THR A 171 5.79 0.85 -17.29
C THR A 171 4.33 1.31 -17.12
N TRP A 172 3.41 0.81 -17.96
CA TRP A 172 1.98 1.12 -17.82
C TRP A 172 1.35 0.47 -16.57
N GLN A 173 1.78 -0.73 -16.15
CA GLN A 173 1.29 -1.38 -14.93
C GLN A 173 1.69 -0.59 -13.67
N ILE A 174 2.89 0.00 -13.68
CA ILE A 174 3.35 0.89 -12.61
C ILE A 174 2.48 2.15 -12.59
N GLY A 175 2.23 2.77 -13.75
CA GLY A 175 1.33 3.92 -13.87
C GLY A 175 -0.10 3.62 -13.40
N ALA A 176 -0.66 2.49 -13.79
CA ALA A 176 -1.99 2.03 -13.39
C ALA A 176 -2.10 1.81 -11.86
N THR A 177 -1.15 1.10 -11.24
CA THR A 177 -1.18 0.90 -9.78
C THR A 177 -0.88 2.17 -8.99
N LEU A 178 -0.13 3.13 -9.55
CA LEU A 178 0.01 4.47 -8.97
C LEU A 178 -1.33 5.24 -9.02
N LEU A 179 -1.99 5.23 -10.18
CA LEU A 179 -3.29 5.88 -10.41
C LEU A 179 -4.37 5.34 -9.47
N VAL A 180 -4.47 4.02 -9.25
CA VAL A 180 -5.42 3.43 -8.28
C VAL A 180 -5.18 3.98 -6.87
N ARG A 181 -3.93 4.03 -6.42
CA ARG A 181 -3.57 4.54 -5.08
C ARG A 181 -3.87 6.03 -4.95
N LEU A 182 -3.54 6.83 -5.96
CA LEU A 182 -3.82 8.27 -5.96
C LEU A 182 -5.32 8.55 -5.99
N ALA A 183 -6.11 7.84 -6.80
CA ALA A 183 -7.56 8.00 -6.87
C ALA A 183 -8.22 7.72 -5.51
N LEU A 184 -7.81 6.64 -4.82
CA LEU A 184 -8.32 6.31 -3.48
C LEU A 184 -7.82 7.27 -2.39
N ALA A 185 -6.59 7.80 -2.49
CA ALA A 185 -6.08 8.77 -1.53
C ALA A 185 -6.74 10.16 -1.68
N ILE A 186 -6.98 10.60 -2.92
CA ILE A 186 -7.72 11.84 -3.22
C ILE A 186 -9.18 11.72 -2.77
N ALA A 187 -9.79 10.54 -2.90
CA ALA A 187 -11.15 10.28 -2.44
C ALA A 187 -11.36 10.48 -0.91
N ILE A 188 -10.30 10.50 -0.09
CA ILE A 188 -10.37 10.73 1.36
C ILE A 188 -10.37 12.22 1.72
N ILE A 189 -10.03 13.12 0.79
CA ILE A 189 -9.99 14.57 1.03
C ILE A 189 -11.43 15.08 1.27
N PRO A 190 -11.70 15.77 2.39
CA PRO A 190 -13.07 16.13 2.79
C PRO A 190 -13.79 17.06 1.81
N ASP A 191 -13.05 17.94 1.12
CA ASP A 191 -13.60 18.91 0.17
C ASP A 191 -13.96 18.32 -1.22
N VAL A 192 -13.80 17.02 -1.43
CA VAL A 192 -14.05 16.40 -2.74
C VAL A 192 -15.55 16.08 -2.92
N PRO A 193 -16.22 16.58 -3.97
CA PRO A 193 -17.64 16.29 -4.21
C PRO A 193 -17.92 14.79 -4.30
N GLN A 194 -19.05 14.34 -3.73
CA GLN A 194 -19.40 12.91 -3.68
C GLN A 194 -19.50 12.24 -5.06
N LEU A 195 -19.89 12.99 -6.10
CA LEU A 195 -19.84 12.52 -7.50
C LEU A 195 -18.40 12.21 -7.93
N SER A 196 -17.45 13.11 -7.63
CA SER A 196 -16.02 12.91 -7.91
C SER A 196 -15.45 11.73 -7.13
N VAL A 197 -15.80 11.57 -5.85
CA VAL A 197 -15.39 10.40 -5.05
C VAL A 197 -15.89 9.10 -5.68
N THR A 198 -17.16 9.06 -6.12
CA THR A 198 -17.75 7.89 -6.78
C THR A 198 -17.05 7.59 -8.11
N MET A 199 -16.74 8.61 -8.92
CA MET A 199 -15.98 8.44 -10.17
C MET A 199 -14.56 7.92 -9.92
N LEU A 200 -13.85 8.46 -8.92
CA LEU A 200 -12.51 8.00 -8.53
C LEU A 200 -12.52 6.56 -8.04
N ALA A 201 -13.54 6.16 -7.27
CA ALA A 201 -13.70 4.79 -6.78
C ALA A 201 -14.03 3.79 -7.91
N LEU A 202 -14.88 4.18 -8.87
CA LEU A 202 -15.18 3.39 -10.08
C LEU A 202 -13.92 3.22 -10.95
N LEU A 203 -13.16 4.29 -11.16
CA LEU A 203 -11.90 4.30 -11.90
C LEU A 203 -10.81 3.47 -11.20
N ALA A 204 -10.68 3.56 -9.87
CA ALA A 204 -9.77 2.72 -9.11
C ALA A 204 -10.12 1.22 -9.24
N THR A 205 -11.42 0.89 -9.19
CA THR A 205 -11.89 -0.50 -9.29
C THR A 205 -11.77 -1.05 -10.71
N SER A 206 -12.11 -0.28 -11.75
CA SER A 206 -12.00 -0.72 -13.14
C SER A 206 -10.56 -0.94 -13.57
N VAL A 207 -9.62 -0.09 -13.13
CA VAL A 207 -8.19 -0.28 -13.37
C VAL A 207 -7.65 -1.50 -12.63
N ALA A 208 -8.09 -1.77 -11.39
CA ALA A 208 -7.73 -2.98 -10.66
C ALA A 208 -8.25 -4.27 -11.35
N VAL A 209 -9.48 -4.25 -11.87
CA VAL A 209 -10.04 -5.35 -12.68
C VAL A 209 -9.23 -5.55 -13.97
N GLY A 210 -8.88 -4.46 -14.66
CA GLY A 210 -8.07 -4.52 -15.89
C GLY A 210 -6.67 -5.09 -15.67
N LEU A 211 -6.01 -4.73 -14.56
CA LEU A 211 -4.71 -5.29 -14.16
C LEU A 211 -4.79 -6.78 -13.85
N LEU A 212 -5.81 -7.23 -13.12
CA LEU A 212 -6.00 -8.65 -12.85
C LEU A 212 -6.34 -9.43 -14.13
N GLY A 213 -7.21 -8.87 -14.99
CA GLY A 213 -7.55 -9.47 -16.28
C GLY A 213 -6.34 -9.64 -17.20
N TYR A 214 -5.47 -8.63 -17.28
CA TYR A 214 -4.22 -8.71 -18.03
C TYR A 214 -3.29 -9.80 -17.48
N THR A 215 -3.06 -9.82 -16.15
CA THR A 215 -2.16 -10.80 -15.52
C THR A 215 -2.69 -12.23 -15.58
N LEU A 216 -4.01 -12.42 -15.64
CA LEU A 216 -4.63 -13.72 -15.94
C LEU A 216 -4.39 -14.15 -17.39
N VAL A 217 -4.56 -13.27 -18.38
CA VAL A 217 -4.34 -13.59 -19.80
C VAL A 217 -2.86 -13.88 -20.07
N ASP A 218 -1.96 -13.06 -19.53
CA ASP A 218 -0.50 -13.30 -19.60
C ASP A 218 -0.11 -14.68 -19.01
N ARG A 219 -0.77 -15.11 -17.92
CA ARG A 219 -0.57 -16.44 -17.32
C ARG A 219 -1.18 -17.62 -18.08
N LEU A 220 -2.13 -17.38 -18.99
CA LEU A 220 -2.71 -18.44 -19.82
C LEU A 220 -1.94 -18.65 -21.14
N ASN A 221 -1.13 -17.67 -21.54
CA ASN A 221 -0.35 -17.68 -22.77
C ASN A 221 1.09 -18.19 -22.59
N ASN A 222 1.55 -18.38 -21.35
CA ASN A 222 2.92 -18.81 -20.96
C ASN A 222 2.89 -20.14 -20.18
#